data_AF-A0AAW1ZJP1-F1
#
_entry.id   AF-A0AAW1ZJP1-F1
#
_cell.length_a   1.000
_cell.length_b   1.000
_cell.length_c   1.000
_cell.angle_alpha   90.00
_cell.angle_beta   90.00
_cell.angle_gamma   90.00
#
_symmetry.space_group_name_H-M   'P 1'
#
loop_
_entity.id
_entity.type
_entity.pdbx_description
1 polymer ?
#
loop_
_entity_poly.entity_id
_entity_poly.type
_entity_poly.pdbx_seq_one_letter_code
_entity_poly.pdbx_strand_id
1 'polypeptide(L)'
;MIAHIIWHSQGQHMRKLLPCVLLLLIVGVVTGQRSVSNKGDCSKNEYWSDGLCCDKCAPGYKLIKKCSSGVQSECVKCSDGMYQDSMNYFPNCFRCQKCTKRHAVVISPCTHQNNTVCGCQPGFRKRSLNVVLISSPIFNLVLVLWQMSLLVLIILVIHISFFVRQVLVD
;
A
#
# COMPACT_ATOMS: atom_id res chain seq x y z
N MET A 1 72.31 36.94 -5.76
CA MET A 1 71.09 37.58 -5.21
C MET A 1 69.76 36.99 -5.70
N ILE A 2 69.70 36.23 -6.81
CA ILE A 2 68.43 35.71 -7.36
C ILE A 2 67.99 34.36 -6.73
N ALA A 3 68.94 33.48 -6.34
CA ALA A 3 68.62 32.15 -5.77
C ALA A 3 67.98 32.19 -4.37
N HIS A 4 68.27 33.23 -3.56
CA HIS A 4 67.71 33.37 -2.21
C HIS A 4 66.24 33.82 -2.19
N ILE A 5 65.78 34.50 -3.25
CA ILE A 5 64.40 35.01 -3.34
C ILE A 5 63.44 33.90 -3.78
N ILE A 6 63.90 32.97 -4.63
CA ILE A 6 63.09 31.82 -5.09
C ILE A 6 62.81 30.84 -3.93
N TRP A 7 63.79 30.60 -3.05
CA TRP A 7 63.63 29.72 -1.88
C TRP A 7 62.61 30.28 -0.87
N HIS A 8 62.55 31.60 -0.71
CA HIS A 8 61.64 32.26 0.22
C HIS A 8 60.19 32.31 -0.28
N SER A 9 59.97 32.33 -1.61
CA SER A 9 58.65 32.32 -2.25
C SER A 9 57.99 30.92 -2.25
N GLN A 10 58.76 29.86 -2.47
CA GLN A 10 58.26 28.47 -2.50
C GLN A 10 57.96 27.88 -1.09
N GLY A 11 58.63 28.36 -0.04
CA GLY A 11 58.50 27.84 1.33
C GLY A 11 57.35 28.42 2.17
N GLN A 12 56.86 29.62 1.85
CA GLN A 12 55.75 30.24 2.60
C GLN A 12 54.37 29.78 2.14
N HIS A 13 54.25 29.28 0.90
CA HIS A 13 53.02 28.66 0.40
C HIS A 13 52.75 27.31 1.08
N MET A 14 53.77 26.45 1.19
CA MET A 14 53.67 25.10 1.78
C MET A 14 53.37 25.10 3.30
N ARG A 15 53.82 26.12 4.05
CA ARG A 15 53.56 26.24 5.50
C ARG A 15 52.12 26.63 5.85
N LYS A 16 51.38 27.27 4.95
CA LYS A 16 49.95 27.58 5.11
C LYS A 16 49.04 26.47 4.59
N LEU A 17 49.53 25.68 3.63
CA LEU A 17 48.81 24.51 3.10
C LEU A 17 48.73 23.37 4.12
N LEU A 18 49.80 23.12 4.88
CA LEU A 18 49.84 22.03 5.87
C LEU A 18 48.74 22.12 6.96
N PRO A 19 48.51 23.26 7.64
CA PRO A 19 47.40 23.39 8.59
C PRO A 19 46.02 23.38 7.91
N CYS A 20 45.88 23.88 6.68
CA CYS A 20 44.62 23.79 5.92
C CYS A 20 44.28 22.35 5.53
N VAL A 21 45.26 21.57 5.08
CA VAL A 21 45.08 20.15 4.76
C VAL A 21 44.75 19.36 6.03
N LEU A 22 45.41 19.64 7.15
CA LEU A 22 45.09 19.03 8.44
C LEU A 22 43.66 19.39 8.90
N LEU A 23 43.23 20.65 8.69
CA LEU A 23 41.85 21.13 8.93
C LEU A 23 40.81 20.43 8.05
N LEU A 24 41.12 20.19 6.77
CA LEU A 24 40.24 19.46 5.86
C LEU A 24 40.14 17.97 6.22
N LEU A 25 41.23 17.36 6.67
CA LEU A 25 41.25 15.97 7.14
C LEU A 25 40.44 15.79 8.44
N ILE A 26 40.56 16.70 9.41
CA ILE A 26 39.71 16.65 10.62
C ILE A 26 38.24 16.93 10.29
N VAL A 27 37.90 17.82 9.35
CA VAL A 27 36.50 18.00 8.91
C VAL A 27 35.98 16.72 8.22
N GLY A 28 36.80 16.06 7.39
CA GLY A 28 36.44 14.80 6.74
C GLY A 28 36.30 13.61 7.70
N VAL A 29 37.08 13.57 8.80
CA VAL A 29 36.99 12.55 9.86
C VAL A 29 35.82 12.80 10.81
N VAL A 30 35.47 14.07 11.08
CA VAL A 30 34.34 14.44 11.95
C VAL A 30 32.99 14.27 11.24
N THR A 31 32.94 14.33 9.91
CA THR A 31 31.79 13.83 9.15
C THR A 31 31.79 12.30 9.14
N GLY A 32 31.52 11.69 10.30
CA GLY A 32 31.02 10.32 10.32
C GLY A 32 29.80 10.28 9.39
N GLN A 33 29.93 9.59 8.27
CA GLN A 33 28.86 9.46 7.28
C GLN A 33 27.66 8.83 8.00
N ARG A 34 26.64 9.64 8.32
CA ARG A 34 25.34 9.09 8.71
C ARG A 34 24.83 8.33 7.49
N SER A 35 24.66 7.02 7.62
CA SER A 35 24.00 6.18 6.62
C SER A 35 22.54 6.63 6.53
N VAL A 36 22.27 7.64 5.69
CA VAL A 36 20.90 8.06 5.38
C VAL A 36 20.35 7.08 4.35
N SER A 37 19.37 6.28 4.76
CA SER A 37 18.66 5.36 3.86
C SER A 37 17.64 6.12 3.01
N ASN A 38 17.52 5.77 1.72
CA ASN A 38 16.42 6.25 0.90
C ASN A 38 15.16 5.44 1.16
N LYS A 39 14.00 6.04 0.87
CA LYS A 39 12.69 5.40 1.05
C LYS A 39 12.52 4.09 0.24
N GLY A 40 13.21 3.97 -0.89
CA GLY A 40 13.16 2.79 -1.77
C GLY A 40 14.03 1.62 -1.33
N ASP A 41 14.96 1.84 -0.39
CA ASP A 41 15.98 0.85 -0.04
C ASP A 41 15.55 -0.05 1.13
N CYS A 42 14.46 0.30 1.82
CA CYS A 42 13.97 -0.47 2.97
C CYS A 42 13.33 -1.79 2.55
N SER A 43 13.54 -2.82 3.37
CA SER A 43 12.99 -4.15 3.17
C SER A 43 11.47 -4.18 3.35
N LYS A 44 10.81 -5.25 2.89
CA LYS A 44 9.34 -5.43 3.02
C LYS A 44 8.83 -5.32 4.47
N ASN A 45 9.62 -5.76 5.44
CA ASN A 45 9.29 -5.73 6.88
C ASN A 45 9.71 -4.44 7.57
N GLU A 46 10.26 -3.48 6.83
CA GLU A 46 10.69 -2.18 7.33
C GLU A 46 9.80 -1.07 6.76
N TYR A 47 9.80 0.07 7.42
CA TYR A 47 9.21 1.31 6.95
C TYR A 47 10.23 2.43 7.03
N TRP A 48 10.18 3.35 6.07
CA TRP A 48 11.08 4.49 6.07
C TRP A 48 10.57 5.58 7.01
N SER A 49 11.44 6.08 7.90
CA SER A 49 11.18 7.26 8.73
C SER A 49 12.46 8.04 8.93
N ASP A 50 12.43 9.34 8.62
CA ASP A 50 13.47 10.30 9.00
C ASP A 50 14.89 9.88 8.54
N GLY A 51 14.99 9.32 7.33
CA GLY A 51 16.26 8.88 6.75
C GLY A 51 16.76 7.53 7.25
N LEU A 52 15.93 6.77 7.97
CA LEU A 52 16.24 5.44 8.50
C LEU A 52 15.19 4.42 8.04
N CYS A 53 15.62 3.17 7.86
CA CYS A 53 14.71 2.04 7.77
C CYS A 53 14.44 1.51 9.17
N CYS A 54 13.17 1.53 9.57
CA CYS A 54 12.70 1.09 10.87
C CYS A 54 11.94 -0.23 10.74
N ASP A 55 12.13 -1.15 11.67
CA ASP A 55 11.33 -2.38 11.73
C ASP A 55 9.85 -2.07 11.97
N LYS A 56 8.98 -2.77 11.21
CA LYS A 56 7.54 -2.77 11.47
C LYS A 56 7.21 -3.60 12.71
N CYS A 57 6.13 -3.24 13.37
CA CYS A 57 5.51 -4.04 14.40
C CYS A 57 4.85 -5.31 13.83
N ALA A 58 5.01 -6.41 14.55
CA ALA A 58 4.39 -7.69 14.22
C ALA A 58 2.85 -7.63 14.30
N PRO A 59 2.14 -8.59 13.65
CA PRO A 59 0.71 -8.78 13.87
C PRO A 59 0.39 -8.86 15.37
N GLY A 60 -0.70 -8.21 15.78
CA GLY A 60 -1.08 -8.06 17.19
C GLY A 60 -0.37 -6.97 17.97
N TYR A 61 0.47 -6.17 17.33
CA TYR A 61 1.15 -5.04 17.94
C TYR A 61 0.93 -3.74 17.14
N LYS A 62 0.91 -2.62 17.85
CA LYS A 62 0.89 -1.26 17.30
C LYS A 62 2.16 -0.51 17.66
N LEU A 63 2.53 0.46 16.83
CA LEU A 63 3.68 1.32 17.07
C LEU A 63 3.35 2.39 18.11
N ILE A 64 4.18 2.54 19.14
CA ILE A 64 4.04 3.62 20.12
C ILE A 64 5.20 4.62 20.03
N LYS A 65 6.36 4.19 19.55
CA LYS A 65 7.51 5.06 19.31
C LYS A 65 8.24 4.63 18.04
N LYS A 66 8.56 5.60 17.18
CA LYS A 66 9.35 5.36 15.98
C LYS A 66 10.80 5.01 16.35
N CYS A 67 11.46 4.27 15.47
CA CYS A 67 12.89 4.05 15.59
C CYS A 67 13.69 5.36 15.46
N SER A 68 14.91 5.37 16.00
CA SER A 68 15.90 6.43 15.80
C SER A 68 17.28 5.79 15.61
N SER A 69 18.32 6.60 15.37
CA SER A 69 19.68 6.07 15.19
C SER A 69 20.09 5.17 16.37
N GLY A 70 20.32 3.88 16.11
CA GLY A 70 20.69 2.88 17.12
C GLY A 70 19.56 2.41 18.04
N VAL A 71 18.31 2.84 17.85
CA VAL A 71 17.16 2.47 18.70
C VAL A 71 16.03 1.95 17.82
N GLN A 72 15.56 0.74 18.10
CA GLN A 72 14.46 0.11 17.35
C GLN A 72 13.10 0.77 17.64
N SER A 73 12.15 0.51 16.74
CA SER A 73 10.74 0.84 16.94
C SER A 73 10.19 0.21 18.21
N GLU A 74 9.40 0.96 18.97
CA GLU A 74 8.72 0.44 20.16
C GLU A 74 7.29 0.02 19.80
N CYS A 75 7.01 -1.27 20.00
CA CYS A 75 5.75 -1.89 19.66
C CYS A 75 5.06 -2.43 20.90
N VAL A 76 3.78 -2.15 21.05
CA VAL A 76 2.95 -2.64 22.17
C VAL A 76 1.82 -3.50 21.65
N LYS A 77 1.50 -4.56 22.40
CA LYS A 77 0.40 -5.47 22.07
C LYS A 77 -0.93 -4.71 22.01
N CYS A 78 -1.78 -5.08 21.05
CA CYS A 78 -3.14 -4.55 20.97
C CYS A 78 -3.91 -4.86 22.26
N SER A 79 -4.76 -3.92 22.69
CA SER A 79 -5.68 -4.15 23.81
C SER A 79 -6.74 -5.20 23.47
N ASP A 80 -7.41 -5.72 24.50
CA ASP A 80 -8.50 -6.68 24.32
C ASP A 80 -9.62 -6.12 23.44
N GLY A 81 -10.13 -6.96 22.53
CA GLY A 81 -11.12 -6.56 21.53
C GLY A 81 -10.55 -5.73 20.37
N MET A 82 -9.23 -5.62 20.25
CA MET A 82 -8.55 -5.04 19.10
C MET A 82 -7.57 -6.01 18.45
N TYR A 83 -7.38 -5.87 17.14
CA TYR A 83 -6.50 -6.71 16.35
C TYR A 83 -5.66 -5.93 15.34
N GLN A 84 -4.60 -6.56 14.87
CA GLN A 84 -3.78 -6.13 13.75
C GLN A 84 -3.23 -7.37 13.05
N ASP A 85 -3.57 -7.56 11.78
CA ASP A 85 -3.34 -8.82 11.06
C ASP A 85 -2.08 -8.83 10.19
N SER A 86 -1.36 -7.70 10.15
CA SER A 86 -0.23 -7.50 9.26
C SER A 86 0.94 -6.78 9.96
N MET A 87 2.13 -6.95 9.38
CA MET A 87 3.30 -6.16 9.74
C MET A 87 3.01 -4.68 9.47
N ASN A 88 3.09 -3.84 10.50
CA ASN A 88 2.56 -2.49 10.44
C ASN A 88 3.43 -1.45 11.17
N TYR A 89 3.18 -0.18 10.91
CA TYR A 89 3.79 0.96 11.61
C TYR A 89 2.71 1.92 12.11
N PHE A 90 1.49 1.41 12.31
CA PHE A 90 0.33 2.22 12.70
C PHE A 90 0.29 2.43 14.20
N PRO A 91 -0.15 3.62 14.66
CA PRO A 91 -0.26 3.93 16.08
C PRO A 91 -1.47 3.27 16.77
N ASN A 92 -2.36 2.66 15.99
CA ASN A 92 -3.64 2.12 16.45
C ASN A 92 -3.87 0.71 15.91
N CYS A 93 -4.54 -0.12 16.72
CA CYS A 93 -5.09 -1.40 16.29
C CYS A 93 -6.53 -1.20 15.80
N PHE A 94 -7.04 -2.17 15.03
CA PHE A 94 -8.41 -2.17 14.55
C PHE A 94 -9.35 -2.77 15.61
N ARG A 95 -10.55 -2.23 15.75
CA ARG A 95 -11.56 -2.82 16.63
C ARG A 95 -12.09 -4.12 16.02
N CYS A 96 -12.21 -5.15 16.85
CA CYS A 96 -12.80 -6.41 16.41
C CYS A 96 -14.27 -6.23 16.05
N GLN A 97 -14.66 -6.86 14.94
CA GLN A 97 -16.03 -6.90 14.47
C GLN A 97 -16.91 -7.67 15.46
N LYS A 98 -18.14 -7.21 15.65
CA LYS A 98 -19.17 -7.95 16.38
C LYS A 98 -20.17 -8.54 15.39
N CYS A 99 -20.59 -9.78 15.63
CA CYS A 99 -21.61 -10.45 14.81
C CYS A 99 -23.01 -10.04 15.27
N THR A 100 -23.41 -8.79 14.99
CA THR A 100 -24.69 -8.21 15.46
C THR A 100 -25.86 -8.43 14.51
N LYS A 101 -25.61 -8.91 13.28
CA LYS A 101 -26.66 -9.16 12.30
C LYS A 101 -27.54 -10.32 12.76
N ARG A 102 -28.85 -10.25 12.44
CA ARG A 102 -29.79 -11.33 12.71
C ARG A 102 -29.29 -12.64 12.07
N HIS A 103 -29.29 -13.73 12.83
CA HIS A 103 -28.76 -15.05 12.44
C HIS A 103 -27.26 -15.09 12.11
N ALA A 104 -26.49 -14.07 12.49
CA ALA A 104 -25.04 -14.14 12.42
C ALA A 104 -24.47 -14.79 13.67
N VAL A 105 -23.48 -15.66 13.48
CA VAL A 105 -22.77 -16.35 14.55
C VAL A 105 -21.26 -16.16 14.39
N VAL A 106 -20.53 -16.20 15.51
CA VAL A 106 -19.07 -16.17 15.50
C VAL A 106 -18.57 -17.52 15.02
N ILE A 107 -17.82 -17.53 13.91
CA ILE A 107 -17.15 -18.73 13.37
C ILE A 107 -15.73 -18.82 13.90
N SER A 108 -15.03 -17.67 13.94
CA SER A 108 -13.72 -17.56 14.54
C SER A 108 -13.69 -16.34 15.48
N PRO A 109 -13.26 -16.51 16.74
CA PRO A 109 -13.19 -15.41 17.69
C PRO A 109 -12.08 -14.41 17.31
N CYS A 110 -12.24 -13.18 17.79
CA CYS A 110 -11.20 -12.16 17.72
C CYS A 110 -9.97 -12.58 18.54
N THR A 111 -8.79 -12.35 17.96
CA THR A 111 -7.50 -12.41 18.64
C THR A 111 -6.76 -11.11 18.39
N HIS A 112 -5.62 -10.88 19.04
CA HIS A 112 -4.82 -9.69 18.72
C HIS A 112 -4.31 -9.71 17.26
N GLN A 113 -4.19 -10.88 16.63
CA GLN A 113 -3.69 -11.01 15.26
C GLN A 113 -4.81 -11.13 14.22
N ASN A 114 -6.05 -11.42 14.63
CA ASN A 114 -7.12 -11.74 13.70
C ASN A 114 -8.44 -11.13 14.15
N ASN A 115 -9.18 -10.61 13.18
CA ASN A 115 -10.55 -10.14 13.41
C ASN A 115 -11.49 -11.30 13.73
N THR A 116 -12.62 -10.99 14.36
CA THR A 116 -13.77 -11.88 14.44
C THR A 116 -14.28 -12.23 13.03
N VAL A 117 -14.47 -13.51 12.76
CA VAL A 117 -15.12 -13.97 11.51
C VAL A 117 -16.58 -14.29 11.80
N CYS A 118 -17.49 -13.60 11.11
CA CYS A 118 -18.93 -13.83 11.22
C CYS A 118 -19.47 -14.69 10.06
N GLY A 119 -20.19 -15.75 10.42
CA GLY A 119 -20.91 -16.63 9.51
C GLY A 119 -22.42 -16.56 9.72
N CYS A 120 -23.16 -17.31 8.92
CA CYS A 120 -24.59 -17.52 9.14
C CYS A 120 -24.81 -18.76 10.00
N GLN A 121 -25.81 -18.69 10.88
CA GLN A 121 -26.33 -19.87 11.58
C GLN A 121 -26.75 -20.95 10.57
N PRO A 122 -26.63 -22.26 10.89
CA PRO A 122 -27.13 -23.33 10.03
C PRO A 122 -28.58 -23.08 9.58
N GLY A 123 -28.84 -23.30 8.29
CA GLY A 123 -30.14 -23.01 7.66
C GLY A 123 -30.31 -21.57 7.14
N PHE A 124 -29.39 -20.65 7.46
CA PHE A 124 -29.45 -19.26 6.99
C PHE A 124 -28.37 -18.97 5.94
N ARG A 125 -28.69 -18.12 4.96
CA ARG A 125 -27.75 -17.64 3.92
C ARG A 125 -27.69 -16.13 3.89
N LYS A 126 -26.55 -15.56 3.53
CA LYS A 126 -26.43 -14.11 3.33
C LYS A 126 -27.30 -13.72 2.14
N ARG A 127 -28.19 -12.75 2.34
CA ARG A 127 -28.99 -12.16 1.25
C ARG A 127 -28.05 -11.30 0.39
N SER A 128 -27.65 -11.82 -0.76
CA SER A 128 -26.89 -11.07 -1.75
C SER A 128 -27.87 -10.30 -2.63
N LEU A 129 -27.76 -8.96 -2.65
CA LEU A 129 -28.65 -8.11 -3.43
C LEU A 129 -28.61 -8.47 -4.92
N ASN A 130 -27.44 -8.81 -5.45
CA ASN A 130 -27.29 -9.29 -6.82
C ASN A 130 -28.12 -10.54 -7.10
N VAL A 131 -28.15 -11.50 -6.16
CA VAL A 131 -28.98 -12.71 -6.30
C VAL A 131 -30.46 -12.35 -6.31
N VAL A 132 -30.89 -11.39 -5.48
CA VAL A 132 -32.28 -10.91 -5.44
C VAL A 132 -32.67 -10.22 -6.75
N LEU A 133 -31.78 -9.39 -7.31
CA LEU A 133 -31.99 -8.68 -8.56
C LEU A 133 -32.08 -9.64 -9.75
N ILE A 134 -31.19 -10.63 -9.81
CA ILE A 134 -31.19 -11.63 -10.89
C ILE A 134 -32.39 -12.58 -10.78
N SER A 135 -32.84 -12.90 -9.55
CA SER A 135 -34.07 -13.68 -9.33
C SER A 135 -35.35 -12.87 -9.45
N SER A 136 -35.26 -11.56 -9.69
CA SER A 136 -36.43 -10.68 -9.76
C SER A 136 -37.22 -10.94 -11.05
N PRO A 137 -38.57 -10.95 -11.02
CA PRO A 137 -39.38 -11.04 -12.24
C PRO A 137 -39.08 -9.89 -13.22
N ILE A 138 -38.60 -8.75 -12.72
CA ILE A 138 -38.21 -7.59 -13.51
C ILE A 138 -37.03 -7.93 -14.44
N PHE A 139 -36.06 -8.71 -13.97
CA PHE A 139 -34.90 -9.10 -14.78
C PHE A 139 -35.33 -9.94 -15.98
N ASN A 140 -36.24 -10.90 -15.76
CA ASN A 140 -36.82 -11.69 -16.85
C ASN A 140 -37.59 -10.83 -17.85
N LEU A 141 -38.37 -9.85 -17.38
CA LEU A 141 -39.10 -8.94 -18.27
C LEU A 141 -38.14 -8.11 -19.14
N VAL A 142 -37.06 -7.57 -18.55
CA VAL A 142 -36.03 -6.83 -19.29
C VAL A 142 -35.34 -7.71 -20.33
N LEU A 143 -35.02 -8.95 -19.99
CA LEU A 143 -34.44 -9.92 -20.93
C LEU A 143 -35.38 -10.22 -22.09
N VAL A 144 -36.67 -10.46 -21.82
CA VAL A 144 -37.67 -10.72 -22.86
C VAL A 144 -37.82 -9.51 -23.77
N LEU A 145 -37.93 -8.31 -23.21
CA LEU A 145 -38.04 -7.08 -24.00
C LEU A 145 -36.80 -6.87 -24.88
N TRP A 146 -35.61 -7.08 -24.32
CA TRP A 146 -34.35 -6.99 -25.06
C TRP A 146 -34.29 -8.00 -26.22
N GLN A 147 -34.71 -9.24 -25.96
CA GLN A 147 -34.79 -10.29 -26.97
C GLN A 147 -35.78 -9.93 -28.09
N MET A 148 -36.95 -9.39 -27.74
CA MET A 148 -37.95 -8.95 -28.73
C MET A 148 -37.41 -7.79 -29.58
N SER A 149 -36.76 -6.79 -28.97
CA SER A 149 -36.14 -5.69 -29.70
C SER A 149 -35.03 -6.16 -30.64
N LEU A 150 -34.17 -7.09 -30.19
CA LEU A 150 -33.10 -7.66 -31.00
C LEU A 150 -33.66 -8.43 -32.21
N LEU A 151 -34.70 -9.24 -32.01
CA LEU A 151 -35.37 -9.98 -33.09
C LEU A 151 -35.93 -9.02 -34.15
N VAL A 152 -36.58 -7.94 -33.74
CA VAL A 152 -37.11 -6.91 -34.68
C VAL A 152 -35.98 -6.28 -35.49
N LEU A 153 -34.87 -5.91 -34.85
CA LEU A 153 -33.70 -5.34 -35.55
C LEU A 153 -33.11 -6.32 -36.56
N ILE A 154 -32.97 -7.61 -36.21
CA ILE A 154 -32.48 -8.64 -37.13
C ILE A 154 -33.41 -8.77 -38.34
N ILE A 155 -34.72 -8.81 -38.12
CA ILE A 155 -35.73 -8.90 -39.19
C ILE A 155 -35.63 -7.67 -40.11
N LEU A 156 -35.55 -6.46 -39.56
CA LEU A 156 -35.40 -5.23 -40.34
C LEU A 156 -34.14 -5.25 -41.21
N VAL A 157 -33.00 -5.67 -40.65
CA VAL A 157 -31.74 -5.79 -41.39
C VAL A 157 -31.86 -6.80 -42.54
N ILE A 158 -32.50 -7.95 -42.31
CA ILE A 158 -32.73 -8.95 -43.36
C ILE A 158 -33.59 -8.37 -44.49
N HIS A 159 -34.71 -7.71 -44.15
CA HIS A 159 -35.60 -7.10 -45.15
C HIS A 159 -34.90 -5.99 -45.95
N ILE A 160 -34.16 -5.11 -45.28
CA ILE A 160 -33.38 -4.05 -45.94
C ILE A 160 -32.34 -4.68 -46.86
N SER A 161 -31.63 -5.71 -46.40
CA SER A 161 -30.62 -6.40 -47.21
C SER A 161 -31.20 -7.05 -48.45
N PHE A 162 -32.38 -7.66 -48.33
CA PHE A 162 -33.10 -8.23 -49.47
C PHE A 162 -33.54 -7.14 -50.45
N PHE A 163 -34.11 -6.06 -49.95
CA PHE A 163 -34.54 -4.93 -50.78
C PHE A 163 -33.38 -4.28 -51.53
N VAL A 164 -32.26 -4.02 -50.84
CA VAL A 164 -31.03 -3.51 -51.46
C VAL A 164 -30.50 -4.48 -52.51
N ARG A 165 -30.55 -5.80 -52.28
CA ARG A 165 -30.16 -6.79 -53.30
C ARG A 165 -31.06 -6.75 -54.54
N GLN A 166 -32.37 -6.56 -54.39
CA GLN A 166 -33.27 -6.43 -55.54
C GLN A 166 -32.94 -5.16 -56.35
N VAL A 167 -32.82 -4.00 -55.67
CA VAL A 167 -32.52 -2.71 -56.32
C VAL A 167 -31.13 -2.63 -56.96
N LEU A 168 -30.14 -3.39 -56.47
CA LEU A 168 -28.80 -3.43 -57.07
C LEU A 168 -28.67 -4.41 -58.24
N VAL A 169 -29.67 -5.28 -58.44
CA VAL A 169 -29.69 -6.30 -59.52
C VAL A 169 -30.58 -5.86 -60.69
N ASP A 170 -31.43 -4.84 -60.48
CA ASP A 170 -32.14 -4.08 -61.53
C ASP A 170 -31.28 -2.91 -62.06
#